data_AF-A0A399ZJR2-F1
#
_entry.id   AF-A0A399ZJR2-F1
#
_cell.length_a   1.000
_cell.length_b   1.000
_cell.length_c   1.000
_cell.angle_alpha   90.00
_cell.angle_beta   90.00
_cell.angle_gamma   90.00
#
_symmetry.space_group_name_H-M   'P 1'
#
loop_
_entity.id
_entity.type
_entity.pdbx_description
1 polymer ?
#
loop_
_entity_poly.entity_id
_entity_poly.type
_entity_poly.pdbx_seq_one_letter_code
_entity_poly.pdbx_strand_id
1 'polypeptide(L)'
;MKKQLITLGLCALLIASCGGGQAEATPTNTLSPDDIQTLAVETFSAVLTQTALAAPSETPAPTLTASATFAPFATSTGGSLPVGASPTTSSGNACYRMTFVSDVSIPDNTAMTPGQNFTKTWKVLNSGTCAWEAGFKFVFTGGEQMSGVNFTLASPVPSNGQLDISVAMIAPSKTGTLRGNWRMQTAGGQFFGDEVYVQIIVGGSATTGTPPTSTATGSAATATPSETPSPTETSPSTTTTP
;
A
#
# COMPACT_ATOMS: atom_id res chain seq x y z
N MET A 1 -18.35 33.83 -57.48
CA MET A 1 -18.14 34.73 -56.33
C MET A 1 -19.36 35.62 -56.15
N LYS A 2 -20.40 35.15 -55.45
CA LYS A 2 -21.61 35.92 -55.11
C LYS A 2 -22.41 35.15 -54.06
N LYS A 3 -22.48 35.69 -52.85
CA LYS A 3 -23.50 35.44 -51.83
C LYS A 3 -23.06 36.12 -50.55
N GLN A 4 -23.71 37.21 -50.17
CA GLN A 4 -24.10 37.53 -48.79
C GLN A 4 -24.81 38.89 -48.81
N LEU A 5 -26.14 38.87 -48.95
CA LEU A 5 -27.08 39.91 -48.56
C LEU A 5 -28.48 39.34 -48.82
N ILE A 6 -29.45 39.69 -47.95
CA ILE A 6 -30.86 39.21 -47.88
C ILE A 6 -31.00 38.05 -46.86
N THR A 7 -31.76 38.09 -45.76
CA THR A 7 -32.74 39.06 -45.26
C THR A 7 -33.06 38.73 -43.80
N LEU A 8 -33.09 39.80 -43.00
CA LEU A 8 -33.71 39.93 -41.70
C LEU A 8 -35.23 39.74 -41.84
N GLY A 9 -35.82 38.73 -41.19
CA GLY A 9 -37.28 38.62 -41.09
C GLY A 9 -37.83 37.20 -41.12
N LEU A 10 -37.96 36.60 -39.94
CA LEU A 10 -39.04 35.63 -39.69
C LEU A 10 -39.42 35.66 -38.22
N CYS A 11 -40.05 36.77 -37.84
CA CYS A 11 -40.94 36.78 -36.70
C CYS A 11 -42.30 36.27 -37.18
N ALA A 12 -42.89 35.42 -36.34
CA ALA A 12 -44.29 35.01 -36.33
C ALA A 12 -44.72 33.86 -37.25
N LEU A 13 -45.63 33.07 -36.65
CA LEU A 13 -46.64 32.20 -37.26
C LEU A 13 -46.11 30.81 -37.68
N LEU A 14 -46.47 29.68 -37.04
CA LEU A 14 -47.85 29.17 -37.02
C LEU A 14 -48.00 27.81 -36.25
N ILE A 15 -49.10 27.69 -35.49
CA ILE A 15 -50.02 26.55 -35.20
C ILE A 15 -49.65 25.34 -34.30
N ALA A 16 -50.40 25.32 -33.17
CA ALA A 16 -51.09 24.25 -32.46
C ALA A 16 -51.01 22.78 -32.94
N SER A 17 -50.76 21.88 -31.98
CA SER A 17 -51.59 20.68 -31.81
C SER A 17 -51.65 20.26 -30.33
N CYS A 18 -52.89 20.06 -29.87
CA CYS A 18 -53.21 19.43 -28.60
C CYS A 18 -53.25 17.92 -28.84
N GLY A 19 -52.55 17.14 -28.03
CA GLY A 19 -52.57 15.67 -28.07
C GLY A 19 -52.19 15.13 -26.72
N GLY A 20 -53.19 14.67 -25.97
CA GLY A 20 -53.06 14.24 -24.58
C GLY A 20 -52.24 12.96 -24.38
N GLY A 21 -51.63 12.89 -23.21
CA GLY A 21 -51.08 11.67 -22.63
C GLY A 21 -50.90 11.92 -21.13
N GLN A 22 -51.63 11.16 -20.31
CA GLN A 22 -51.42 11.12 -18.86
C GLN A 22 -49.95 10.78 -18.58
N ALA A 23 -49.29 11.60 -17.77
CA ALA A 23 -48.07 11.24 -17.07
C ALA A 23 -48.29 11.54 -15.58
N GLU A 24 -48.69 10.47 -14.90
CA GLU A 24 -48.30 10.08 -13.55
C GLU A 24 -47.43 11.09 -12.78
N ALA A 25 -47.94 11.51 -11.63
CA ALA A 25 -47.20 12.30 -10.66
C ALA A 25 -45.97 11.50 -10.18
N THR A 26 -44.81 11.81 -10.77
CA THR A 26 -43.53 11.46 -10.17
C THR A 26 -43.20 12.53 -9.14
N PRO A 27 -43.07 12.22 -7.84
CA PRO A 27 -42.58 13.19 -6.88
C PRO A 27 -41.12 13.50 -7.20
N THR A 28 -40.89 14.66 -7.84
CA THR A 28 -39.57 15.27 -7.95
C THR A 28 -39.15 15.70 -6.55
N ASN A 29 -38.45 14.82 -5.84
CA ASN A 29 -37.83 15.13 -4.56
C ASN A 29 -36.69 16.13 -4.79
N THR A 30 -37.04 17.41 -4.87
CA THR A 30 -36.10 18.52 -4.99
C THR A 30 -35.52 18.75 -3.60
N LEU A 31 -34.47 18.00 -3.28
CA LEU A 31 -33.75 18.14 -2.02
C LEU A 31 -32.95 19.46 -2.07
N SER A 32 -33.41 20.43 -1.28
CA SER A 32 -32.67 21.65 -0.99
C SER A 32 -31.57 21.32 0.04
N PRO A 33 -30.35 21.90 -0.06
CA PRO A 33 -29.21 21.56 0.80
C PRO A 33 -29.39 21.92 2.29
N ASP A 34 -30.47 22.62 2.66
CA ASP A 34 -30.74 23.04 4.04
C ASP A 34 -31.43 21.97 4.91
N ASP A 35 -32.01 20.91 4.32
CA ASP A 35 -32.73 19.85 5.07
C ASP A 35 -31.83 18.69 5.56
N ILE A 36 -30.54 18.66 5.19
CA ILE A 36 -29.61 17.59 5.60
C ILE A 36 -29.02 17.83 7.02
N GLN A 37 -29.12 19.03 7.58
CA GLN A 37 -28.42 19.38 8.83
C GLN A 37 -29.20 19.07 10.14
N THR A 38 -30.45 18.62 10.07
CA THR A 38 -31.32 18.54 11.27
C THR A 38 -31.52 17.11 11.81
N LEU A 39 -30.93 16.08 11.21
CA LEU A 39 -31.12 14.67 11.63
C LEU A 39 -30.04 14.14 12.59
N ALA A 40 -29.06 14.96 13.00
CA ALA A 40 -27.88 14.49 13.74
C ALA A 40 -27.81 14.91 15.23
N VAL A 41 -28.88 15.44 15.83
CA VAL A 41 -28.81 15.98 17.20
C VAL A 41 -29.58 15.15 18.25
N GLU A 42 -30.48 14.23 17.89
CA GLU A 42 -31.36 13.57 18.89
C GLU A 42 -30.98 12.16 19.36
N THR A 43 -29.84 11.58 18.94
CA THR A 43 -29.46 10.20 19.37
C THR A 43 -28.44 10.17 20.52
N PHE A 44 -27.99 11.32 21.04
CA PHE A 44 -26.87 11.36 22.00
C PHE A 44 -27.24 11.43 23.50
N SER A 45 -28.51 11.37 23.89
CA SER A 45 -28.92 11.52 25.31
C SER A 45 -29.41 10.25 26.02
N ALA A 46 -29.42 9.07 25.38
CA ALA A 46 -29.98 7.84 25.98
C ALA A 46 -28.96 6.82 26.55
N VAL A 47 -27.65 7.11 26.56
CA VAL A 47 -26.61 6.17 27.06
C VAL A 47 -25.87 6.76 28.27
N LEU A 48 -26.57 7.42 29.19
CA LEU A 48 -25.96 8.02 30.39
C LEU A 48 -26.56 7.56 31.74
N THR A 49 -27.45 6.57 31.76
CA THR A 49 -28.13 6.21 33.03
C THR A 49 -28.30 4.71 33.29
N GLN A 50 -27.22 3.92 33.23
CA GLN A 50 -27.10 2.70 34.06
C GLN A 50 -25.70 2.08 33.95
N THR A 51 -24.86 2.26 34.97
CA THR A 51 -24.07 1.23 35.68
C THR A 51 -23.25 1.92 36.78
N ALA A 52 -23.96 2.57 37.72
CA ALA A 52 -23.39 2.98 39.00
C ALA A 52 -23.86 1.94 40.04
N LEU A 53 -23.04 0.92 40.28
CA LEU A 53 -22.98 0.03 41.46
C LEU A 53 -22.19 -1.24 41.09
N ALA A 54 -20.87 -1.13 41.04
CA ALA A 54 -19.98 -2.27 41.23
C ALA A 54 -18.87 -1.82 42.18
N ALA A 55 -18.86 -2.41 43.36
CA ALA A 55 -17.98 -2.11 44.47
C ALA A 55 -16.49 -2.34 44.11
N PRO A 56 -15.54 -1.62 44.73
CA PRO A 56 -14.14 -2.00 44.69
C PRO A 56 -13.97 -3.29 45.50
N SER A 57 -13.73 -4.40 44.80
CA SER A 57 -13.20 -5.62 45.41
C SER A 57 -11.71 -5.38 45.66
N GLU A 58 -11.34 -5.18 46.92
CA GLU A 58 -9.95 -5.24 47.42
C GLU A 58 -9.31 -6.53 46.89
N THR A 59 -8.53 -6.41 45.82
CA THR A 59 -7.71 -7.51 45.32
C THR A 59 -6.49 -7.57 46.23
N PRO A 60 -6.26 -8.67 46.97
CA PRO A 60 -5.12 -8.76 47.86
C PRO A 60 -3.82 -8.62 47.06
N ALA A 61 -2.97 -7.72 47.52
CA ALA A 61 -1.65 -7.46 46.98
C ALA A 61 -0.83 -8.77 46.83
N PRO A 62 -0.07 -8.95 45.74
CA PRO A 62 0.86 -10.06 45.65
C PRO A 62 1.99 -9.86 46.67
N THR A 63 2.04 -10.75 47.66
CA THR A 63 3.18 -10.92 48.57
C THR A 63 4.40 -11.33 47.74
N LEU A 64 5.34 -10.40 47.56
CA LEU A 64 6.66 -10.70 47.00
C LEU A 64 7.48 -11.48 48.04
N THR A 65 7.48 -12.79 47.91
CA THR A 65 8.39 -13.70 48.63
C THR A 65 9.81 -13.45 48.13
N ALA A 66 10.58 -12.65 48.88
CA ALA A 66 12.03 -12.55 48.68
C ALA A 66 12.69 -13.84 49.17
N SER A 67 13.21 -14.65 48.25
CA SER A 67 14.15 -15.73 48.56
C SER A 67 15.23 -15.77 47.48
N ALA A 68 16.35 -15.11 47.77
CA ALA A 68 17.60 -15.31 47.06
C ALA A 68 18.70 -15.44 48.12
N THR A 69 19.01 -16.70 48.44
CA THR A 69 20.17 -17.09 49.24
C THR A 69 21.43 -16.67 48.50
N PHE A 70 22.09 -15.61 48.98
CA PHE A 70 23.42 -15.22 48.52
C PHE A 70 24.45 -16.26 48.98
N ALA A 71 25.00 -17.01 48.03
CA ALA A 71 26.25 -17.74 48.22
C ALA A 71 27.44 -16.79 48.02
N PRO A 72 28.47 -16.80 48.89
CA PRO A 72 29.70 -16.05 48.65
C PRO A 72 30.53 -16.79 47.60
N PHE A 73 30.56 -16.26 46.37
CA PHE A 73 31.51 -16.73 45.35
C PHE A 73 32.88 -16.12 45.58
N ALA A 74 33.87 -16.99 45.42
CA ALA A 74 35.27 -16.80 45.74
C ALA A 74 35.94 -15.64 45.01
N THR A 75 36.86 -15.02 45.75
CA THR A 75 37.91 -14.10 45.32
C THR A 75 38.70 -14.68 44.14
N SER A 76 38.55 -14.10 42.94
CA SER A 76 39.48 -14.30 41.84
C SER A 76 40.40 -13.08 41.75
N THR A 77 41.58 -13.23 42.35
CA THR A 77 42.74 -12.39 42.12
C THR A 77 43.42 -12.86 40.84
N GLY A 78 43.53 -11.99 39.83
CA GLY A 78 44.40 -12.27 38.69
C GLY A 78 44.31 -11.30 37.52
N GLY A 79 45.33 -10.45 37.36
CA GLY A 79 45.86 -10.11 36.03
C GLY A 79 45.45 -8.77 35.43
N SER A 80 46.11 -7.69 35.86
CA SER A 80 46.20 -6.45 35.09
C SER A 80 47.16 -6.61 33.91
N LEU A 81 46.66 -6.44 32.68
CA LEU A 81 47.46 -6.11 31.50
C LEU A 81 46.77 -4.97 30.74
N PRO A 82 47.46 -3.84 30.44
CA PRO A 82 46.91 -2.80 29.59
C PRO A 82 47.07 -3.25 28.12
N VAL A 83 46.01 -3.83 27.56
CA VAL A 83 45.95 -4.13 26.12
C VAL A 83 45.29 -2.95 25.43
N GLY A 84 45.99 -2.41 24.43
CA GLY A 84 45.69 -1.14 23.77
C GLY A 84 44.23 -1.00 23.33
N ALA A 85 43.63 0.12 23.75
CA ALA A 85 42.40 0.62 23.16
C ALA A 85 42.67 0.96 21.69
N SER A 86 42.44 -0.02 20.82
CA SER A 86 42.04 0.30 19.45
C SER A 86 40.74 1.08 19.54
N PRO A 87 40.52 2.15 18.76
CA PRO A 87 39.23 2.80 18.72
C PRO A 87 38.23 1.77 18.19
N THR A 88 37.45 1.17 19.09
CA THR A 88 36.24 0.46 18.73
C THR A 88 35.37 1.51 18.07
N THR A 89 35.35 1.54 16.73
CA THR A 89 34.31 2.22 15.98
C THR A 89 32.99 1.75 16.56
N SER A 90 32.35 2.65 17.29
CA SER A 90 31.10 2.42 17.99
C SER A 90 30.14 1.74 17.01
N SER A 91 29.90 0.45 17.23
CA SER A 91 28.76 -0.28 16.71
C SER A 91 27.52 0.25 17.42
N GLY A 92 27.21 1.53 17.22
CA GLY A 92 26.08 2.24 17.86
C GLY A 92 24.72 1.78 17.36
N ASN A 93 24.68 0.63 16.66
CA ASN A 93 23.54 0.13 15.93
C ASN A 93 23.36 -1.39 16.07
N ALA A 94 24.10 -2.03 16.97
CA ALA A 94 23.99 -3.48 17.15
C ALA A 94 22.60 -3.92 17.63
N CYS A 95 21.89 -3.08 18.40
CA CYS A 95 20.60 -3.43 19.00
C CYS A 95 19.36 -2.88 18.29
N TYR A 96 19.47 -1.83 17.46
CA TYR A 96 18.32 -1.33 16.70
C TYR A 96 18.09 -2.22 15.47
N ARG A 97 16.91 -2.80 15.36
CA ARG A 97 16.46 -3.55 14.18
C ARG A 97 15.04 -3.12 13.85
N MET A 98 14.77 -3.07 12.55
CA MET A 98 13.45 -2.85 11.99
C MET A 98 13.21 -3.98 11.00
N THR A 99 12.05 -4.61 11.12
CA THR A 99 11.61 -5.65 10.19
C THR A 99 10.34 -5.19 9.50
N PHE A 100 10.29 -5.36 8.19
CA PHE A 100 9.08 -5.13 7.42
C PHE A 100 8.01 -6.17 7.74
N VAL A 101 6.78 -5.73 7.97
CA VAL A 101 5.64 -6.62 8.22
C VAL A 101 4.77 -6.73 6.97
N SER A 102 4.27 -5.60 6.46
CA SER A 102 3.41 -5.56 5.29
C SER A 102 3.24 -4.15 4.73
N ASP A 103 2.82 -4.06 3.47
CA ASP A 103 2.23 -2.84 2.93
C ASP A 103 0.81 -2.69 3.47
N VAL A 104 0.53 -1.57 4.14
CA VAL A 104 -0.81 -1.23 4.63
C VAL A 104 -1.60 -0.52 3.54
N SER A 105 -0.94 0.33 2.76
CA SER A 105 -1.52 0.96 1.57
C SER A 105 -0.57 0.83 0.38
N ILE A 106 -1.14 1.00 -0.82
CA ILE A 106 -0.42 0.99 -2.11
C ILE A 106 0.46 -0.26 -2.25
N PRO A 107 -0.13 -1.43 -2.54
CA PRO A 107 0.63 -2.64 -2.86
C PRO A 107 1.57 -2.39 -4.04
N ASP A 108 2.57 -3.25 -4.16
CA ASP A 108 3.52 -3.17 -5.27
C ASP A 108 2.80 -3.24 -6.62
N ASN A 109 3.32 -2.46 -7.57
CA ASN A 109 2.79 -2.34 -8.94
C ASN A 109 1.40 -1.70 -9.02
N THR A 110 0.98 -0.94 -8.01
CA THR A 110 -0.24 -0.13 -8.11
C THR A 110 -0.12 0.84 -9.28
N ALA A 111 -1.12 0.82 -10.17
CA ALA A 111 -1.20 1.74 -11.29
C ALA A 111 -1.57 3.15 -10.81
N MET A 112 -0.84 4.15 -11.27
CA MET A 112 -1.01 5.56 -10.88
C MET A 112 -1.07 6.46 -12.12
N THR A 113 -1.85 7.53 -12.03
CA THR A 113 -1.81 8.60 -13.03
C THR A 113 -0.63 9.55 -12.74
N PRO A 114 0.01 10.11 -13.78
CA PRO A 114 1.02 11.16 -13.61
C PRO A 114 0.52 12.30 -12.72
N GLY A 115 1.30 12.68 -11.69
CA GLY A 115 0.94 13.74 -10.75
C GLY A 115 -0.07 13.35 -9.66
N GLN A 116 -0.50 12.08 -9.61
CA GLN A 116 -1.44 11.62 -8.59
C GLN A 116 -0.84 11.69 -7.18
N ASN A 117 -1.55 12.34 -6.25
CA ASN A 117 -1.24 12.28 -4.83
C ASN A 117 -1.66 10.93 -4.25
N PHE A 118 -0.80 10.33 -3.43
CA PHE A 118 -1.11 9.13 -2.68
C PHE A 118 -0.34 9.10 -1.35
N THR A 119 -0.79 8.26 -0.41
CA THR A 119 -0.06 8.03 0.85
C THR A 119 0.33 6.57 0.91
N LYS A 120 1.63 6.30 0.99
CA LYS A 120 2.17 4.96 1.21
C LYS A 120 2.35 4.75 2.71
N THR A 121 1.81 3.64 3.21
CA THR A 121 1.92 3.25 4.61
C THR A 121 2.54 1.86 4.70
N TRP A 122 3.64 1.76 5.43
CA TRP A 122 4.30 0.49 5.74
C TRP A 122 4.04 0.13 7.20
N LYS A 123 3.67 -1.12 7.46
CA LYS A 123 3.67 -1.67 8.82
C LYS A 123 5.04 -2.26 9.12
N VAL A 124 5.61 -1.84 10.23
CA VAL A 124 6.98 -2.19 10.62
C VAL A 124 7.01 -2.67 12.07
N LEU A 125 7.96 -3.54 12.37
CA LEU A 125 8.18 -4.08 13.71
C LEU A 125 9.57 -3.67 14.22
N ASN A 126 9.65 -3.22 15.46
CA ASN A 126 10.91 -3.14 16.18
C ASN A 126 11.35 -4.54 16.63
N SER A 127 12.07 -5.24 15.76
CA SER A 127 12.67 -6.55 16.03
C SER A 127 13.99 -6.45 16.81
N GLY A 128 14.37 -5.26 17.25
CA GLY A 128 15.59 -4.99 18.00
C GLY A 128 15.40 -5.17 19.50
N THR A 129 16.50 -5.16 20.25
CA THR A 129 16.47 -5.17 21.72
C THR A 129 16.40 -3.76 22.33
N CYS A 130 16.69 -2.73 21.55
CA CYS A 130 16.58 -1.32 21.96
C CYS A 130 15.29 -0.68 21.43
N ALA A 131 14.67 0.17 22.25
CA ALA A 131 13.56 1.02 21.80
C ALA A 131 14.06 2.04 20.78
N TRP A 132 13.29 2.31 19.73
CA TRP A 132 13.58 3.45 18.86
C TRP A 132 13.16 4.72 19.57
N GLU A 133 14.05 5.69 19.69
CA GLU A 133 13.75 6.92 20.41
C GLU A 133 12.97 7.91 19.54
N ALA A 134 12.26 8.83 20.19
CA ALA A 134 11.69 9.99 19.50
C ALA A 134 12.79 10.76 18.75
N GLY A 135 12.47 11.30 17.58
CA GLY A 135 13.42 12.00 16.71
C GLY A 135 14.20 11.10 15.74
N PHE A 136 14.12 9.77 15.86
CA PHE A 136 14.59 8.88 14.79
C PHE A 136 13.77 9.12 13.53
N LYS A 137 14.40 8.90 12.37
CA LYS A 137 13.84 9.27 11.08
C LYS A 137 13.70 8.06 10.18
N PHE A 138 12.64 8.04 9.39
CA PHE A 138 12.50 7.16 8.25
C PHE A 138 12.78 7.97 6.99
N VAL A 139 13.85 7.59 6.29
CA VAL A 139 14.53 8.45 5.32
C VAL A 139 14.65 7.74 3.99
N PHE A 140 14.48 8.52 2.91
CA PHE A 140 14.70 8.05 1.55
C PHE A 140 16.18 7.71 1.33
N THR A 141 16.47 6.52 0.81
CA THR A 141 17.84 6.03 0.59
C THR A 141 18.22 5.91 -0.88
N GLY A 142 17.25 5.85 -1.81
CA GLY A 142 17.55 5.81 -3.24
C GLY A 142 16.37 5.46 -4.14
N GLY A 143 16.58 5.57 -5.46
CA GLY A 143 15.54 5.35 -6.47
C GLY A 143 14.77 6.64 -6.78
N GLU A 144 13.45 6.54 -6.85
CA GLU A 144 12.52 7.63 -7.14
C GLU A 144 11.85 8.10 -5.84
N GLN A 145 12.11 9.34 -5.42
CA GLN A 145 11.62 9.85 -4.12
C GLN A 145 10.12 10.15 -4.11
N MET A 146 9.51 10.38 -5.28
CA MET A 146 8.07 10.66 -5.43
C MET A 146 7.59 11.82 -4.53
N SER A 147 8.42 12.85 -4.36
CA SER A 147 8.19 13.98 -3.43
C SER A 147 8.00 13.60 -1.96
N GLY A 148 8.33 12.36 -1.57
CA GLY A 148 8.22 11.90 -0.20
C GLY A 148 9.15 12.66 0.74
N VAL A 149 8.62 13.03 1.91
CA VAL A 149 9.38 13.69 2.98
C VAL A 149 9.75 12.69 4.07
N ASN A 150 10.87 12.94 4.76
CA ASN A 150 11.30 12.10 5.86
C ASN A 150 10.26 12.11 6.99
N PHE A 151 9.87 10.93 7.45
CA PHE A 151 9.01 10.78 8.61
C PHE A 151 9.85 10.78 9.88
N THR A 152 9.45 11.54 10.91
CA THR A 152 10.17 11.60 12.19
C THR A 152 9.30 11.00 13.28
N LEU A 153 9.85 10.09 14.09
CA LEU A 153 9.14 9.52 15.24
C LEU A 153 8.80 10.61 16.25
N ALA A 154 7.52 10.79 16.52
CA ALA A 154 7.04 11.71 17.56
C ALA A 154 7.20 11.14 18.98
N SER A 155 7.14 9.81 19.11
CA SER A 155 7.26 9.09 20.37
C SER A 155 8.12 7.84 20.21
N PRO A 156 8.74 7.34 21.29
CA PRO A 156 9.53 6.12 21.23
C PRO A 156 8.70 4.89 20.83
N VAL A 157 9.34 3.93 20.15
CA VAL A 157 8.75 2.62 19.81
C VAL A 157 9.51 1.54 20.57
N PRO A 158 8.89 0.85 21.55
CA PRO A 158 9.57 -0.17 22.35
C PRO A 158 9.99 -1.37 21.50
N SER A 159 10.91 -2.19 22.04
CA SER A 159 11.23 -3.50 21.47
C SER A 159 9.95 -4.33 21.31
N ASN A 160 9.83 -5.05 20.20
CA ASN A 160 8.64 -5.78 19.75
C ASN A 160 7.39 -4.92 19.48
N GLY A 161 7.52 -3.58 19.52
CA GLY A 161 6.45 -2.66 19.14
C GLY A 161 6.27 -2.59 17.62
N GLN A 162 5.01 -2.43 17.17
CA GLN A 162 4.68 -2.17 15.78
C GLN A 162 4.35 -0.71 15.54
N LEU A 163 4.64 -0.23 14.33
CA LEU A 163 4.34 1.13 13.90
C LEU A 163 3.90 1.12 12.43
N ASP A 164 2.88 1.90 12.12
CA ASP A 164 2.52 2.23 10.75
C ASP A 164 3.19 3.55 10.38
N ILE A 165 4.12 3.50 9.43
CA ILE A 165 4.83 4.68 8.93
C ILE A 165 4.15 5.13 7.65
N SER A 166 3.58 6.34 7.65
CA SER A 166 2.90 6.92 6.48
C SER A 166 3.70 8.07 5.87
N VAL A 167 3.87 8.04 4.56
CA VAL A 167 4.52 9.12 3.80
C VAL A 167 3.62 9.54 2.63
N ALA A 168 3.28 10.83 2.60
CA ALA A 168 2.57 11.44 1.48
C ALA A 168 3.51 11.61 0.28
N MET A 169 3.05 11.23 -0.89
CA MET A 169 3.84 11.15 -2.13
C MET A 169 3.02 11.63 -3.34
N ILE A 170 3.73 11.91 -4.43
CA ILE A 170 3.18 12.30 -5.72
C ILE A 170 3.80 11.43 -6.80
N ALA A 171 2.97 10.75 -7.59
CA ALA A 171 3.41 9.95 -8.72
C ALA A 171 4.13 10.86 -9.75
N PRO A 172 5.40 10.58 -10.11
CA PRO A 172 6.14 11.39 -11.07
C PRO A 172 5.48 11.43 -12.46
N SER A 173 5.83 12.42 -13.28
CA SER A 173 5.35 12.48 -14.67
C SER A 173 6.00 11.45 -15.60
N LYS A 174 7.11 10.86 -15.16
CA LYS A 174 7.81 9.80 -15.89
C LYS A 174 6.99 8.53 -15.90
N THR A 175 6.80 7.93 -17.07
CA THR A 175 6.08 6.65 -17.22
C THR A 175 6.98 5.45 -16.91
N GLY A 176 6.34 4.32 -16.59
CA GLY A 176 7.00 3.04 -16.29
C GLY A 176 6.89 2.62 -14.83
N THR A 177 7.60 1.54 -14.48
CA THR A 177 7.69 1.05 -13.10
C THR A 177 8.72 1.88 -12.35
N LEU A 178 8.27 2.61 -11.33
CA LEU A 178 9.10 3.48 -10.51
C LEU A 178 9.16 2.92 -9.09
N ARG A 179 10.36 2.96 -8.50
CA ARG A 179 10.61 2.43 -7.15
C ARG A 179 11.40 3.44 -6.32
N GLY A 180 10.95 3.67 -5.09
CA GLY A 180 11.66 4.48 -4.08
C GLY A 180 11.98 3.65 -2.85
N ASN A 181 13.21 3.69 -2.37
CA ASN A 181 13.70 2.92 -1.23
C ASN A 181 13.84 3.81 0.02
N TRP A 182 13.53 3.24 1.17
CA TRP A 182 13.44 3.94 2.45
C TRP A 182 13.97 3.09 3.59
N ARG A 183 14.60 3.73 4.57
CA ARG A 183 15.20 3.04 5.71
C ARG A 183 15.18 3.89 6.98
N MET A 184 15.12 3.22 8.13
CA MET A 184 15.24 3.88 9.43
C MET A 184 16.65 4.40 9.69
N GLN A 185 16.74 5.55 10.34
CA GLN A 185 17.94 6.28 10.68
C GLN A 185 17.85 6.80 12.13
N THR A 186 18.90 6.61 12.92
CA THR A 186 19.00 7.16 14.28
C THR A 186 19.17 8.69 14.24
N ALA A 187 18.98 9.37 15.37
CA ALA A 187 19.23 10.81 15.49
C ALA A 187 20.68 11.20 15.12
N GLY A 188 21.65 10.28 15.28
CA GLY A 188 23.04 10.45 14.88
C GLY A 188 23.33 10.11 13.41
N GLY A 189 22.29 9.90 12.59
CA GLY A 189 22.43 9.68 11.15
C GLY A 189 22.74 8.23 10.73
N GLN A 190 22.74 7.27 11.67
CA GLN A 190 23.10 5.88 11.38
C GLN A 190 21.89 5.07 10.90
N PHE A 191 21.98 4.43 9.74
CA PHE A 191 20.90 3.61 9.17
C PHE A 191 20.80 2.22 9.80
N PHE A 192 19.58 1.70 10.00
CA PHE A 192 19.35 0.38 10.59
C PHE A 192 18.12 -0.34 10.05
N GLY A 193 18.05 -1.64 10.33
CA GLY A 193 16.94 -2.51 9.94
C GLY A 193 16.81 -2.73 8.45
N ASP A 194 15.68 -3.30 8.03
CA ASP A 194 15.36 -3.57 6.64
C ASP A 194 15.24 -2.26 5.83
N GLU A 195 15.64 -2.33 4.56
CA GLU A 195 15.27 -1.31 3.59
C GLU A 195 13.97 -1.73 2.90
N VAL A 196 12.95 -0.88 2.99
CA VAL A 196 11.65 -1.11 2.36
C VAL A 196 11.47 -0.18 1.18
N TYR A 197 10.44 -0.42 0.37
CA TYR A 197 10.24 0.35 -0.84
C TYR A 197 8.77 0.64 -1.13
N VAL A 198 8.56 1.62 -2.00
CA VAL A 198 7.31 1.86 -2.72
C VAL A 198 7.57 1.56 -4.19
N GLN A 199 6.68 0.80 -4.83
CA GLN A 199 6.76 0.53 -6.26
C GLN A 199 5.40 0.77 -6.94
N ILE A 200 5.37 1.68 -7.92
CA ILE A 200 4.16 2.04 -8.68
C ILE A 200 4.41 1.93 -10.17
N ILE A 201 3.34 1.79 -10.95
CA ILE A 201 3.38 1.84 -12.41
C ILE A 201 2.69 3.11 -12.87
N VAL A 202 3.44 4.04 -13.45
CA VAL A 202 2.90 5.31 -13.96
C VAL A 202 2.67 5.21 -15.47
N GLY A 203 1.48 5.62 -15.92
CA GLY A 203 1.16 5.69 -17.35
C GLY A 203 0.85 4.34 -18.01
N GLY A 204 0.71 3.26 -17.23
CA GLY A 204 0.05 2.05 -17.67
C GLY A 204 -1.45 2.17 -17.45
N SER A 205 -2.28 1.83 -18.43
CA SER A 205 -3.73 1.67 -18.24
C SER A 205 -3.97 0.82 -16.99
N ALA A 206 -4.73 1.34 -16.03
CA ALA A 206 -5.05 0.63 -14.80
C ALA A 206 -5.57 -0.77 -15.16
N THR A 207 -4.77 -1.80 -14.89
CA THR A 207 -5.28 -3.17 -14.95
C THR A 207 -6.07 -3.34 -13.67
N THR A 208 -7.36 -3.03 -13.75
CA THR A 208 -8.38 -3.47 -12.80
C THR A 208 -8.07 -4.92 -12.44
N GLY A 209 -7.91 -5.21 -11.15
CA GLY A 209 -7.65 -6.56 -10.66
C GLY A 209 -8.70 -7.53 -11.22
N THR A 210 -8.30 -8.34 -12.19
CA THR A 210 -9.10 -9.45 -12.68
C THR A 210 -9.04 -10.57 -11.64
N PRO A 211 -10.16 -11.03 -11.08
CA PRO A 211 -10.20 -12.25 -10.28
C PRO A 211 -9.68 -13.41 -11.14
N PRO A 212 -8.88 -14.36 -10.61
CA PRO A 212 -8.32 -15.44 -11.41
C PRO A 212 -9.46 -16.26 -12.02
N THR A 213 -9.66 -16.12 -13.33
CA THR A 213 -10.52 -17.03 -14.10
C THR A 213 -9.65 -18.22 -14.48
N SER A 214 -9.86 -19.32 -13.77
CA SER A 214 -9.27 -20.63 -14.07
C SER A 214 -9.56 -21.02 -15.51
N THR A 215 -8.56 -20.93 -16.37
CA THR A 215 -8.61 -21.52 -17.71
C THR A 215 -7.92 -22.88 -17.65
N ALA A 216 -8.72 -23.94 -17.66
CA ALA A 216 -8.21 -25.29 -17.84
C ALA A 216 -7.75 -25.46 -19.30
N THR A 217 -6.44 -25.39 -19.52
CA THR A 217 -5.81 -25.67 -20.82
C THR A 217 -5.67 -27.19 -21.00
N GLY A 218 -6.50 -27.75 -21.87
CA GLY A 218 -6.30 -29.09 -22.43
C GLY A 218 -5.02 -29.13 -23.27
N SER A 219 -4.16 -30.09 -22.92
CA SER A 219 -2.86 -30.36 -23.55
C SER A 219 -3.03 -30.92 -24.96
N ALA A 220 -2.51 -30.20 -25.96
CA ALA A 220 -2.30 -30.72 -27.32
C ALA A 220 -0.80 -30.99 -27.49
N ALA A 221 -0.42 -32.27 -27.46
CA ALA A 221 0.94 -32.71 -27.70
C ALA A 221 1.22 -32.78 -29.22
N THR A 222 2.17 -31.96 -29.66
CA THR A 222 2.81 -32.03 -30.97
C THR A 222 3.89 -33.12 -30.94
N ALA A 223 3.77 -34.14 -31.79
CA ALA A 223 4.86 -35.05 -32.12
C ALA A 223 5.11 -34.98 -33.64
N THR A 224 6.34 -34.65 -34.01
CA THR A 224 6.92 -34.91 -35.33
C THR A 224 8.28 -35.55 -35.07
N PRO A 225 8.60 -36.63 -35.77
CA PRO A 225 9.84 -36.59 -36.53
C PRO A 225 9.71 -37.09 -37.97
N SER A 226 10.53 -36.44 -38.78
CA SER A 226 10.91 -36.68 -40.16
C SER A 226 11.55 -38.05 -40.37
N GLU A 227 11.14 -38.79 -41.42
CA GLU A 227 12.05 -39.53 -42.29
C GLU A 227 11.48 -39.64 -43.73
N THR A 228 12.33 -39.32 -44.69
CA THR A 228 12.11 -39.36 -46.14
C THR A 228 12.76 -40.61 -46.72
N PRO A 229 12.06 -41.43 -47.52
CA PRO A 229 12.72 -42.31 -48.48
C PRO A 229 12.74 -41.72 -49.91
N SER A 230 13.93 -41.82 -50.51
CA SER A 230 14.32 -41.49 -51.89
C SER A 230 13.61 -42.38 -52.94
N PRO A 231 13.53 -41.97 -54.23
CA PRO A 231 12.73 -42.65 -55.27
C PRO A 231 13.57 -43.57 -56.17
N THR A 232 12.98 -44.65 -56.72
CA THR A 232 13.45 -45.32 -57.97
C THR A 232 12.30 -46.10 -58.65
N GLU A 233 12.02 -45.70 -59.90
CA GLU A 233 11.54 -46.41 -61.13
C GLU A 233 10.65 -47.68 -61.02
N THR A 234 9.62 -47.93 -61.85
CA THR A 234 9.64 -48.03 -63.33
C THR A 234 8.19 -48.18 -63.87
N SER A 235 7.88 -47.56 -65.01
CA SER A 235 6.65 -47.68 -65.85
C SER A 235 6.68 -48.97 -66.72
N PRO A 236 5.77 -49.30 -67.69
CA PRO A 236 4.47 -48.73 -68.11
C PRO A 236 3.36 -49.79 -68.38
N SER A 237 2.23 -49.32 -68.99
CA SER A 237 1.18 -50.02 -69.78
C SER A 237 -0.15 -50.17 -69.01
N THR A 238 -1.33 -49.78 -69.49
CA THR A 238 -1.87 -49.75 -70.87
C THR A 238 -3.00 -48.72 -71.09
N THR A 239 -3.02 -48.23 -72.33
CA THR A 239 -3.97 -47.45 -73.14
C THR A 239 -5.44 -47.93 -73.14
N THR A 240 -6.40 -47.00 -73.24
CA THR A 240 -7.33 -46.79 -74.40
C THR A 240 -8.72 -46.28 -73.99
N THR A 241 -9.08 -45.14 -74.58
CA THR A 241 -10.37 -44.42 -74.71
C THR A 241 -10.82 -44.62 -76.18
N PRO A 242 -12.09 -44.50 -76.62
CA PRO A 242 -13.13 -43.57 -76.16
C PRO A 242 -14.49 -44.14 -75.75
#